data_AF-A0A7K1FHK1-F1
#
_entry.id   AF-A0A7K1FHK1-F1
#
_cell.length_a   1.000
_cell.length_b   1.000
_cell.length_c   1.000
_cell.angle_alpha   90.00
_cell.angle_beta   90.00
_cell.angle_gamma   90.00
#
_symmetry.space_group_name_H-M   'P 1'
#
loop_
_entity.id
_entity.type
_entity.pdbx_description
1 polymer ?
#
loop_
_entity_poly.entity_id
_entity_poly.type
_entity_poly.pdbx_seq_one_letter_code
_entity_poly.pdbx_strand_id
1 'polypeptide(L)'
;MVISTVATSTVPSTATSNPCGEPNTDAFDPIAPPASLAEMASTAQAVVIAVAGDRSVVTVRQAGTPVPFTDTEIHVEQVLAGDLDTTDLLFRQVGSPTHCVDPSSVILSPGSRYVLAISPWYLRRGEPPSGRWSANGSGIFGLKGTTVLRIYPDWPQVPAEMPLSEFVEELTGR
;
A
#
# COMPACT_ATOMS: atom_id res chain seq x y z
N MET A 1 32.60 35.82 -21.40
CA MET A 1 31.85 35.65 -20.13
C MET A 1 30.40 35.37 -20.53
N VAL A 2 30.00 34.10 -20.52
CA VAL A 2 28.67 33.68 -21.02
C VAL A 2 27.73 33.62 -19.81
N ILE A 3 26.69 34.44 -19.83
CA ILE A 3 25.64 34.44 -18.82
C ILE A 3 24.73 33.25 -19.13
N SER A 4 24.77 32.20 -18.31
CA SER A 4 23.82 31.08 -18.39
C SER A 4 22.47 31.53 -17.86
N THR A 5 21.47 31.54 -18.72
CA THR A 5 20.07 31.76 -18.37
C THR A 5 19.50 30.45 -17.83
N VAL A 6 19.16 30.40 -16.54
CA VAL A 6 18.40 29.30 -15.95
C VAL A 6 16.95 29.49 -16.38
N ALA A 7 16.45 28.64 -17.28
CA ALA A 7 15.04 28.59 -17.60
C ALA A 7 14.31 27.78 -16.52
N THR A 8 13.61 28.48 -15.62
CA THR A 8 12.65 27.87 -14.70
C THR A 8 11.49 27.33 -15.54
N SER A 9 11.46 26.02 -15.79
CA SER A 9 10.34 25.37 -16.45
C SER A 9 9.20 25.23 -15.43
N THR A 10 8.27 26.18 -15.46
CA THR A 10 6.96 26.04 -14.84
C THR A 10 6.19 24.98 -15.62
N VAL A 11 6.05 23.78 -15.05
CA VAL A 11 5.18 22.74 -15.61
C VAL A 11 3.73 23.22 -15.45
N PRO A 12 2.97 23.39 -16.54
CA PRO A 12 1.56 23.76 -16.45
C PRO A 12 0.79 22.61 -15.82
N SER A 13 0.04 22.92 -14.77
CA SER A 13 -0.90 22.00 -14.12
C SER A 13 -2.11 21.80 -15.03
N THR A 14 -1.97 20.93 -16.03
CA THR A 14 -3.10 20.39 -16.78
C THR A 14 -3.74 19.29 -15.95
N ALA A 15 -5.02 19.46 -15.62
CA ALA A 15 -5.86 18.44 -14.99
C ALA A 15 -5.61 17.07 -15.65
N THR A 16 -4.96 16.17 -14.91
CA THR A 16 -4.62 14.83 -15.36
C THR A 16 -5.88 13.99 -15.40
N SER A 17 -6.28 13.60 -16.61
CA SER A 17 -7.18 12.46 -16.80
C SER A 17 -6.57 11.23 -16.13
N ASN A 18 -7.34 10.54 -15.29
CA ASN A 18 -6.90 9.38 -14.55
C ASN A 18 -6.51 8.23 -15.50
N PRO A 19 -5.21 7.88 -15.63
CA PRO A 19 -4.77 6.83 -16.53
C PRO A 19 -5.16 5.44 -16.04
N CYS A 20 -5.56 5.29 -14.76
CA CYS A 20 -5.94 4.03 -14.14
C CYS A 20 -7.41 3.64 -14.46
N GLY A 21 -8.16 4.47 -15.20
CA GLY A 21 -9.59 4.25 -15.48
C GLY A 21 -10.49 4.47 -14.26
N GLU A 22 -11.81 4.54 -14.44
CA GLU A 22 -12.73 4.52 -13.29
C GLU A 22 -12.56 3.18 -12.55
N PRO A 23 -12.39 3.19 -11.22
CA PRO A 23 -12.28 1.96 -10.45
C PRO A 23 -13.52 1.09 -10.61
N ASN A 24 -13.34 -0.21 -10.40
CA ASN A 24 -14.45 -1.02 -9.96
C ASN A 24 -14.76 -0.61 -8.51
N THR A 25 -15.75 0.26 -8.34
CA THR A 25 -16.23 0.79 -7.06
C THR A 25 -16.68 -0.31 -6.09
N ASP A 26 -16.90 -1.54 -6.55
CA ASP A 26 -17.33 -2.65 -5.70
C ASP A 26 -16.17 -3.44 -5.05
N ALA A 27 -14.93 -3.27 -5.52
CA ALA A 27 -13.73 -3.95 -4.97
C ALA A 27 -12.79 -2.98 -4.23
N PHE A 28 -12.92 -1.69 -4.56
CA PHE A 28 -12.31 -0.57 -3.87
C PHE A 28 -13.38 0.51 -3.84
N ASP A 29 -14.32 0.41 -2.91
CA ASP A 29 -15.04 1.61 -2.45
C ASP A 29 -13.96 2.66 -2.10
N PRO A 30 -14.23 3.97 -2.11
CA PRO A 30 -13.42 4.90 -1.33
C PRO A 30 -13.50 4.42 0.12
N ILE A 31 -12.59 3.52 0.51
CA ILE A 31 -12.51 2.96 1.86
C ILE A 31 -12.09 4.15 2.69
N ALA A 32 -13.09 4.84 3.26
CA ALA A 32 -12.87 5.59 4.48
C ALA A 32 -12.03 4.68 5.38
N PRO A 33 -10.92 5.18 5.94
CA PRO A 33 -10.02 4.33 6.69
C PRO A 33 -10.84 3.52 7.71
N PRO A 34 -10.53 2.23 7.91
CA PRO A 34 -11.35 1.34 8.73
C PRO A 34 -11.67 2.00 10.07
N ALA A 35 -12.85 1.78 10.65
CA ALA A 35 -13.17 2.46 11.91
C ALA A 35 -12.25 2.03 13.07
N SER A 36 -11.58 0.88 12.95
CA SER A 36 -10.65 0.33 13.94
C SER A 36 -9.62 -0.65 13.33
N LEU A 37 -8.58 -1.00 14.10
CA LEU A 37 -7.62 -2.05 13.73
C LEU A 37 -8.28 -3.43 13.57
N ALA A 38 -9.29 -3.75 14.39
CA ALA A 38 -10.05 -4.98 14.29
C ALA A 38 -10.86 -5.08 12.99
N GLU A 39 -11.45 -3.97 12.52
CA GLU A 39 -12.15 -3.92 11.23
C GLU A 39 -11.19 -4.05 10.05
N MET A 40 -10.02 -3.41 10.13
CA MET A 40 -8.97 -3.62 9.14
C MET A 40 -8.54 -5.09 9.06
N ALA A 41 -8.35 -5.73 10.21
CA ALA A 41 -7.94 -7.13 10.28
C ALA A 41 -9.02 -8.10 9.78
N SER A 42 -10.29 -7.81 10.03
CA SER A 42 -11.41 -8.67 9.59
C SER A 42 -11.67 -8.61 8.08
N THR A 43 -11.21 -7.54 7.42
CA THR A 43 -11.35 -7.34 5.97
C THR A 43 -10.08 -7.72 5.19
N ALA A 44 -8.94 -7.83 5.87
CA ALA A 44 -7.69 -8.31 5.29
C ALA A 44 -7.65 -9.85 5.24
N GLN A 45 -6.92 -10.40 4.26
CA GLN A 45 -6.60 -11.84 4.24
C GLN A 45 -5.64 -12.20 5.39
N ALA A 46 -4.65 -11.35 5.62
CA ALA A 46 -3.70 -11.49 6.71
C ALA A 46 -3.16 -10.13 7.16
N VAL A 47 -2.72 -10.06 8.42
CA VAL A 47 -1.91 -8.96 8.94
C VAL A 47 -0.54 -9.51 9.32
N VAL A 48 0.51 -8.95 8.76
CA VAL A 48 1.87 -9.51 8.83
C VAL A 48 2.90 -8.49 9.25
N ILE A 49 3.97 -8.96 9.90
CA ILE A 49 5.25 -8.24 9.96
C ILE A 49 6.09 -8.70 8.79
N ALA A 50 6.56 -7.76 7.98
CA ALA A 50 7.38 -8.07 6.81
C ALA A 50 8.55 -7.09 6.64
N VAL A 51 9.62 -7.58 6.03
CA VAL A 51 10.75 -6.78 5.56
C VAL A 51 10.55 -6.47 4.08
N ALA A 52 10.67 -5.21 3.70
CA ALA A 52 10.64 -4.82 2.30
C ALA A 52 12.01 -5.10 1.64
N GLY A 53 12.00 -5.72 0.47
CA GLY A 53 13.15 -6.04 -0.36
C GLY A 53 13.24 -5.11 -1.58
N ASP A 54 13.66 -5.69 -2.70
CA ASP A 54 13.86 -4.97 -3.95
C ASP A 54 12.54 -4.49 -4.57
N ARG A 55 12.65 -3.48 -5.43
CA ARG A 55 11.50 -2.88 -6.10
C ARG A 55 11.66 -2.90 -7.60
N SER A 56 10.54 -2.99 -8.29
CA SER A 56 10.46 -2.83 -9.73
C SER A 56 9.25 -2.00 -10.12
N VAL A 57 9.40 -1.18 -11.17
CA VAL A 57 8.26 -0.52 -11.80
C VAL A 57 7.80 -1.38 -12.94
N VAL A 58 6.52 -1.74 -12.92
CA VAL A 58 5.87 -2.61 -13.91
C VAL A 58 4.71 -1.87 -14.54
N THR A 59 4.65 -1.88 -15.86
CA THR A 59 3.55 -1.25 -16.60
C THR A 59 2.55 -2.32 -17.02
N VAL A 60 1.32 -2.20 -16.52
CA VAL A 60 0.20 -3.07 -16.89
C VAL A 60 -0.70 -2.32 -17.87
N ARG A 61 -1.16 -2.98 -18.94
CA ARG A 61 -2.13 -2.37 -19.87
C ARG A 61 -3.56 -2.59 -19.38
N GLN A 62 -4.25 -1.51 -19.06
CA GLN A 62 -5.66 -1.52 -18.67
C GLN A 62 -6.48 -0.78 -19.72
N ALA A 63 -7.41 -1.48 -20.38
CA ALA A 63 -8.24 -0.95 -21.46
C ALA A 63 -7.44 -0.22 -22.58
N GLY A 64 -6.21 -0.69 -22.85
CA GLY A 64 -5.30 -0.09 -23.84
C GLY A 64 -4.36 0.98 -23.27
N THR A 65 -4.64 1.53 -22.09
CA THR A 65 -3.83 2.53 -21.41
C THR A 65 -2.72 1.86 -20.57
N PRO A 66 -1.44 2.27 -20.72
CA PRO A 66 -0.37 1.80 -19.87
C PRO A 66 -0.47 2.44 -18.48
N VAL A 67 -0.49 1.60 -17.44
CA VAL A 67 -0.61 2.01 -16.04
C VAL A 67 0.64 1.52 -15.29
N PRO A 68 1.48 2.42 -14.77
CA PRO A 68 2.64 2.04 -13.99
C PRO A 68 2.24 1.66 -12.56
N PHE A 69 2.83 0.58 -12.06
CA PHE A 69 2.76 0.13 -10.68
C PHE A 69 4.16 -0.07 -10.14
N THR A 70 4.34 0.13 -8.84
CA THR A 70 5.55 -0.27 -8.12
C THR A 70 5.27 -1.58 -7.39
N ASP A 71 5.96 -2.63 -7.79
CA ASP A 71 5.98 -3.91 -7.08
C ASP A 71 7.21 -3.92 -6.16
N THR A 72 7.02 -4.27 -4.89
CA THR A 72 8.05 -4.45 -3.87
C THR A 72 8.04 -5.89 -3.42
N GLU A 73 9.19 -6.56 -3.43
CA GLU A 73 9.33 -7.84 -2.77
C GLU A 73 9.17 -7.64 -1.26
N ILE A 74 8.38 -8.48 -0.60
CA ILE A 74 8.29 -8.49 0.84
C ILE A 74 8.52 -9.91 1.36
N HIS A 75 9.29 -10.01 2.44
CA HIS A 75 9.52 -11.25 3.17
C HIS A 75 8.79 -11.18 4.50
N VAL A 76 7.80 -12.06 4.70
CA VAL A 76 6.99 -12.14 5.91
C VAL A 76 7.79 -12.84 7.01
N GLU A 77 8.03 -12.12 8.11
CA GLU A 77 8.68 -12.65 9.30
C GLU A 77 7.67 -13.26 10.28
N GLN A 78 6.46 -12.70 10.34
CA GLN A 78 5.42 -13.12 11.28
C GLN A 78 4.01 -12.81 10.75
N VAL A 79 3.07 -13.72 10.98
CA VAL A 79 1.64 -13.46 10.81
C VAL A 79 1.04 -13.09 12.17
N LEU A 80 0.42 -11.92 12.25
CA LEU A 80 -0.25 -11.40 13.45
C LEU A 80 -1.73 -11.79 13.49
N ALA A 81 -2.39 -11.84 12.33
CA ALA A 81 -3.77 -12.31 12.18
C ALA A 81 -4.03 -12.81 10.75
N GLY A 82 -5.09 -13.61 10.60
CA GLY A 82 -5.50 -14.19 9.32
C GLY A 82 -4.62 -15.36 8.87
N ASP A 83 -4.80 -15.77 7.61
CA ASP A 83 -4.16 -16.96 7.03
C ASP A 83 -3.29 -16.57 5.84
N LEU A 84 -2.05 -17.03 5.85
CA LEU A 84 -1.10 -16.87 4.76
C LEU A 84 -0.26 -18.15 4.61
N ASP A 85 -0.16 -18.67 3.40
CA ASP A 85 0.46 -19.95 3.06
C ASP A 85 1.88 -19.82 2.48
N THR A 86 2.36 -18.58 2.32
CA THR A 86 3.68 -18.26 1.76
C THR A 86 4.34 -17.12 2.52
N THR A 87 5.67 -17.11 2.54
CA THR A 87 6.48 -16.07 3.21
C THR A 87 6.96 -14.99 2.26
N ASP A 88 7.11 -15.29 0.98
CA ASP A 88 7.66 -14.37 -0.01
C ASP A 88 6.56 -13.91 -0.96
N LEU A 89 6.33 -12.60 -0.98
CA LEU A 89 5.24 -11.98 -1.72
C LEU A 89 5.76 -10.83 -2.58
N LEU A 90 5.06 -10.59 -3.69
CA LEU A 90 5.20 -9.35 -4.45
C LEU A 90 4.05 -8.41 -4.08
N PHE A 91 4.40 -7.37 -3.33
CA PHE A 91 3.48 -6.33 -2.87
C PHE A 91 3.38 -5.21 -3.91
N ARG A 92 2.18 -4.99 -4.44
CA ARG A 92 1.87 -3.92 -5.37
C ARG A 92 1.36 -2.69 -4.61
N GLN A 93 2.07 -1.58 -4.77
CA GLN A 93 1.65 -0.29 -4.22
C GLN A 93 0.51 0.30 -5.06
N VAL A 94 -0.59 0.60 -4.38
CA VAL A 94 -1.78 1.28 -4.90
C VAL A 94 -2.01 2.52 -4.04
N GLY A 95 -2.27 3.68 -4.67
CA GLY A 95 -2.21 4.97 -3.97
C GLY A 95 -3.54 5.36 -3.38
N SER A 96 -4.56 5.30 -4.21
CA SER A 96 -5.96 5.36 -3.78
C SER A 96 -6.77 4.46 -4.72
N PRO A 97 -8.04 4.17 -4.37
CA PRO A 97 -8.98 3.50 -5.28
C PRO A 97 -9.01 4.14 -6.68
N THR A 98 -8.73 5.43 -6.78
CA THR A 98 -8.72 6.19 -8.03
C THR A 98 -7.33 6.53 -8.56
N HIS A 99 -6.24 6.22 -7.85
CA HIS A 99 -4.89 6.63 -8.27
C HIS A 99 -3.86 5.56 -7.98
N CYS A 100 -3.08 5.25 -9.01
CA CYS A 100 -1.83 4.53 -8.85
C CYS A 100 -0.85 5.41 -8.05
N VAL A 101 -0.07 4.82 -7.13
CA VAL A 101 0.98 5.59 -6.41
C VAL A 101 1.94 6.12 -7.47
N ASP A 102 2.32 7.40 -7.37
CA ASP A 102 3.44 7.91 -8.15
C ASP A 102 4.64 6.97 -7.90
N PRO A 103 5.30 6.41 -8.93
CA PRO A 103 6.45 5.52 -8.73
C PRO A 103 7.56 6.12 -7.84
N SER A 104 7.61 7.45 -7.72
CA SER A 104 8.51 8.19 -6.82
C SER A 104 8.03 8.29 -5.36
N SER A 105 6.76 8.01 -5.08
CA SER A 105 6.18 7.97 -3.74
C SER A 105 6.59 6.68 -3.03
N VAL A 106 7.70 6.77 -2.33
CA VAL A 106 8.29 5.67 -1.58
C VAL A 106 7.49 5.39 -0.31
N ILE A 107 6.66 4.34 -0.33
CA ILE A 107 5.96 3.86 0.88
C ILE A 107 6.79 2.77 1.61
N LEU A 108 7.26 1.75 0.88
CA LEU A 108 8.00 0.61 1.45
C LEU A 108 9.50 0.66 1.12
N SER A 109 10.34 1.12 2.05
CA SER A 109 11.80 1.22 1.96
C SER A 109 12.53 -0.12 2.07
N PRO A 110 13.39 -0.51 1.11
CA PRO A 110 14.19 -1.73 1.20
C PRO A 110 14.95 -1.81 2.54
N GLY A 111 14.96 -2.99 3.14
CA GLY A 111 15.55 -3.28 4.45
C GLY A 111 14.75 -2.75 5.64
N SER A 112 13.64 -2.04 5.42
CA SER A 112 12.77 -1.56 6.50
C SER A 112 11.67 -2.57 6.82
N ARG A 113 11.25 -2.59 8.09
CA ARG A 113 10.20 -3.47 8.62
C ARG A 113 8.88 -2.74 8.68
N TYR A 114 7.80 -3.47 8.39
CA TYR A 114 6.46 -2.94 8.33
C TYR A 114 5.46 -3.91 8.96
N VAL A 115 4.35 -3.37 9.49
CA VAL A 115 3.12 -4.12 9.69
C VAL A 115 2.21 -3.85 8.50
N LEU A 116 1.75 -4.90 7.83
CA LEU A 116 0.95 -4.82 6.61
C LEU A 116 -0.33 -5.61 6.77
N ALA A 117 -1.48 -4.98 6.56
CA ALA A 117 -2.77 -5.66 6.37
C ALA A 117 -2.97 -5.91 4.88
N ILE A 118 -2.85 -7.16 4.45
CA ILE A 118 -2.72 -7.53 3.04
C ILE A 118 -3.87 -8.39 2.54
N SER A 119 -4.19 -8.23 1.26
CA SER A 119 -5.11 -9.09 0.50
C SER A 119 -4.58 -9.33 -0.92
N PRO A 120 -4.96 -10.43 -1.58
CA PRO A 120 -4.61 -10.66 -2.97
C PRO A 120 -5.10 -9.51 -3.85
N TRP A 121 -4.26 -9.03 -4.74
CA TRP A 121 -4.59 -7.98 -5.70
C TRP A 121 -5.14 -8.58 -6.98
N TYR A 122 -6.24 -7.98 -7.44
CA TYR A 122 -6.93 -8.34 -8.67
C TYR A 122 -6.93 -7.12 -9.59
N LEU A 123 -6.59 -7.34 -10.87
CA LEU A 123 -6.69 -6.28 -11.87
C LEU A 123 -8.16 -5.94 -12.16
N ARG A 124 -9.02 -6.96 -12.18
CA ARG A 124 -10.48 -6.82 -12.25
C ARG A 124 -11.18 -7.85 -11.36
N ARG A 125 -12.41 -7.53 -10.96
CA ARG A 125 -13.27 -8.45 -10.21
C ARG A 125 -13.61 -9.68 -11.08
N GLY A 126 -13.52 -10.85 -10.48
CA GLY A 126 -13.79 -12.12 -11.16
C GLY A 126 -12.65 -12.62 -12.06
N GLU A 127 -11.57 -11.84 -12.21
CA GLU A 127 -10.32 -12.36 -12.77
C GLU A 127 -9.57 -13.15 -11.68
N PRO A 128 -8.76 -14.16 -12.07
CA PRO A 128 -7.91 -14.87 -11.12
C PRO A 128 -6.93 -13.90 -10.42
N PRO A 129 -6.45 -14.25 -9.21
CA PRO A 129 -5.46 -13.46 -8.50
C PRO A 129 -4.25 -13.22 -9.40
N SER A 130 -3.76 -11.99 -9.42
CA SER A 130 -2.60 -11.60 -10.24
C SER A 130 -1.26 -12.18 -9.75
N GLY A 131 -1.29 -12.94 -8.66
CA GLY A 131 -0.11 -13.34 -7.90
C GLY A 131 0.56 -12.19 -7.16
N ARG A 132 -0.10 -11.03 -7.04
CA ARG A 132 0.36 -9.86 -6.28
C ARG A 132 -0.55 -9.60 -5.10
N TRP A 133 -0.03 -8.88 -4.13
CA TRP A 133 -0.72 -8.52 -2.88
C TRP A 133 -0.74 -7.01 -2.74
N SER A 134 -1.73 -6.46 -2.07
CA SER A 134 -1.79 -5.03 -1.78
C SER A 134 -2.27 -4.79 -0.35
N ALA A 135 -2.01 -3.59 0.16
CA ALA A 135 -2.60 -3.17 1.42
C ALA A 135 -4.10 -3.00 1.27
N ASN A 136 -4.81 -3.32 2.34
CA ASN A 136 -6.22 -3.00 2.49
C ASN A 136 -6.36 -1.59 3.11
N GLY A 137 -6.90 -0.64 2.35
CA GLY A 137 -7.02 0.77 2.79
C GLY A 137 -5.68 1.36 3.27
N SER A 138 -5.71 2.03 4.43
CA SER A 138 -4.52 2.62 5.09
C SER A 138 -3.67 1.60 5.88
N GLY A 139 -3.80 0.30 5.60
CA GLY A 139 -3.19 -0.81 6.34
C GLY A 139 -1.67 -1.00 6.16
N ILE A 140 -0.90 0.09 6.10
CA ILE A 140 0.56 0.08 6.04
C ILE A 140 1.09 0.89 7.22
N PHE A 141 1.90 0.23 8.07
CA PHE A 141 2.52 0.85 9.23
C PHE A 141 4.02 0.57 9.24
N GLY A 142 4.83 1.54 9.64
CA GLY A 142 6.25 1.32 9.88
C GLY A 142 6.46 0.54 11.17
N LEU A 143 7.50 -0.30 11.25
CA LEU A 143 7.88 -0.98 12.48
C LEU A 143 9.32 -0.61 12.86
N LYS A 144 9.49 0.11 13.97
CA LYS A 144 10.79 0.53 14.51
C LYS A 144 11.01 -0.12 15.88
N GLY A 145 11.86 -1.14 15.93
CA GLY A 145 12.01 -1.96 17.12
C GLY A 145 10.70 -2.68 17.44
N THR A 146 10.09 -2.33 18.58
CA THR A 146 8.77 -2.83 19.00
C THR A 146 7.68 -1.78 18.90
N THR A 147 7.90 -0.68 18.19
CA THR A 147 6.93 0.41 18.01
C THR A 147 6.40 0.42 16.59
N VAL A 148 5.08 0.36 16.46
CA VAL A 148 4.33 0.53 15.23
C VAL A 148 4.11 2.03 14.99
N LEU A 149 4.36 2.48 13.77
CA LEU A 149 4.30 3.88 13.35
C LEU A 149 3.23 4.03 12.26
N ARG A 150 2.25 4.90 12.49
CA ARG A 150 1.25 5.23 11.47
C ARG A 150 1.90 6.04 10.35
N ILE A 151 1.77 5.56 9.12
CA ILE A 151 2.32 6.23 7.93
C ILE A 151 1.32 7.24 7.37
N TYR A 152 0.04 6.88 7.33
CA TYR A 152 -1.00 7.73 6.76
C TYR A 152 -1.70 8.57 7.84
N PRO A 153 -1.70 9.92 7.73
CA PRO A 153 -2.30 10.79 8.75
C PRO A 153 -3.83 10.84 8.68
N ASP A 154 -4.42 10.29 7.63
CA ASP A 154 -5.87 10.27 7.37
C ASP A 154 -6.63 9.28 8.27
N TRP A 155 -5.93 8.47 9.07
CA TRP A 155 -6.49 7.53 10.02
C TRP A 155 -6.25 7.94 11.48
N PRO A 156 -6.89 9.03 11.97
CA PRO A 156 -6.62 9.62 13.29
C PRO A 156 -6.92 8.69 14.47
N GLN A 157 -7.78 7.68 14.28
CA GLN A 157 -8.21 6.71 15.30
C GLN A 157 -7.06 5.82 15.77
N VAL A 158 -6.11 5.50 14.89
CA VAL A 158 -4.89 4.76 15.27
C VAL A 158 -3.84 5.76 15.72
N PRO A 159 -3.26 5.65 16.92
CA PRO A 159 -2.19 6.54 17.37
C PRO A 159 -1.02 6.63 16.38
N ALA A 160 -0.34 7.78 16.35
CA ALA A 160 0.81 7.98 15.47
C ALA A 160 1.94 6.97 15.78
N GLU A 161 2.09 6.62 17.05
CA GLU A 161 3.02 5.60 17.54
C GLU A 161 2.29 4.73 18.56
N MET A 162 2.48 3.42 18.47
CA MET A 162 1.86 2.43 19.37
C MET A 162 2.83 1.26 19.60
N PRO A 163 2.97 0.74 20.83
CA PRO A 163 3.69 -0.51 21.08
C PRO A 163 3.09 -1.67 20.29
N LEU A 164 3.92 -2.57 19.76
CA LEU A 164 3.48 -3.72 18.99
C LEU A 164 2.53 -4.64 19.78
N SER A 165 2.72 -4.77 21.10
CA SER A 165 1.83 -5.55 21.95
C SER A 165 0.41 -4.97 21.99
N GLU A 166 0.29 -3.65 22.19
CA GLU A 166 -0.98 -2.92 22.21
C GLU A 166 -1.64 -2.95 20.82
N PHE A 167 -0.84 -2.82 19.75
CA PHE A 167 -1.33 -2.97 18.38
C PHE A 167 -1.96 -4.35 18.15
N VAL A 168 -1.33 -5.43 18.63
CA VAL A 168 -1.85 -6.80 18.49
C VAL A 168 -3.10 -7.02 19.35
N GLU A 169 -3.17 -6.42 20.54
CA GLU A 169 -4.37 -6.44 21.40
C GLU A 169 -5.57 -5.79 20.69
N GLU A 170 -5.40 -4.55 20.21
CA GLU A 170 -6.45 -3.84 19.45
C GLU A 170 -6.84 -4.58 18.16
N LEU A 171 -5.87 -5.19 17.49
CA LEU A 171 -6.08 -5.92 16.25
C LEU A 171 -6.91 -7.18 16.44
N THR A 172 -6.75 -7.85 17.58
CA THR A 172 -7.44 -9.12 17.90
C THR A 172 -8.67 -8.93 18.79
N GLY A 173 -8.91 -7.71 19.28
CA GLY A 173 -10.00 -7.39 20.21
C GLY A 173 -9.85 -8.06 21.57
N ARG A 174 -8.60 -8.26 22.03
CA ARG A 174 -8.26 -8.93 23.28
C ARG A 174 -7.64 -7.97 24.29
#